data_AF-A0A969Z876-F1
#
_entry.id   AF-A0A969Z876-F1
#
_cell.length_a   1.000
_cell.length_b   1.000
_cell.length_c   1.000
_cell.angle_alpha   90.00
_cell.angle_beta   90.00
_cell.angle_gamma   90.00
#
_symmetry.space_group_name_H-M   'P 1'
#
loop_
_entity.id
_entity.type
_entity.pdbx_description
1 polymer ?
#
loop_
_entity_poly.entity_id
_entity_poly.type
_entity_poly.pdbx_seq_one_letter_code
_entity_poly.pdbx_strand_id
1 'polypeptide(L)'
;ALGTLLKIKPILRLTQEDGKLIPYEKIRTSKRAISRILEIFKEETEGKVAKVYVIYTNNEDFAEEMKQRILEIRPNYEVQLVPMTPVVGAHAGPGTLGLGYIFEDE
;
A
#
# COMPACT_ATOMS: atom_id res chain seq x y z
N ALA A 1 17.09 -0.35 -14.61
CA ALA A 1 17.38 -1.22 -13.45
C ALA A 1 17.07 -2.67 -13.82
N LEU A 2 17.86 -3.63 -13.34
CA LEU A 2 17.75 -5.06 -13.65
C LEU A 2 16.37 -5.68 -13.32
N GLY A 3 15.52 -4.96 -12.58
CA GLY A 3 14.14 -5.36 -12.24
C GLY A 3 13.14 -5.33 -13.40
N THR A 4 13.36 -4.59 -14.49
CA THR A 4 12.44 -4.63 -15.64
C THR A 4 12.58 -5.93 -16.45
N LEU A 5 13.73 -6.60 -16.33
CA LEU A 5 14.01 -7.90 -16.97
C LEU A 5 13.38 -9.08 -16.20
N LEU A 6 13.28 -8.96 -14.88
CA LEU A 6 12.62 -9.91 -13.98
C LEU A 6 11.20 -9.43 -13.73
N LYS A 7 10.19 -10.01 -14.42
CA LYS A 7 8.75 -9.69 -14.29
C LYS A 7 8.20 -9.90 -12.85
N ILE A 8 8.66 -9.09 -11.91
CA ILE A 8 8.41 -9.16 -10.47
C ILE A 8 7.90 -7.79 -10.04
N LYS A 9 6.83 -7.81 -9.24
CA LYS A 9 6.21 -6.71 -8.52
C LYS A 9 6.41 -6.98 -7.02
N PRO A 10 7.56 -6.60 -6.44
CA PRO A 10 7.84 -6.87 -5.04
C PRO A 10 6.92 -6.05 -4.13
N ILE A 11 6.54 -6.63 -2.99
CA ILE A 11 5.99 -5.88 -1.86
C ILE A 11 7.17 -5.46 -0.99
N LEU A 12 7.21 -4.18 -0.64
CA LEU A 12 8.18 -3.60 0.29
C LEU A 12 7.45 -3.18 1.56
N ARG A 13 8.18 -3.13 2.68
CA ARG A 13 7.64 -2.71 3.97
C ARG A 13 8.60 -1.73 4.66
N LEU A 14 8.06 -0.75 5.35
CA LEU A 14 8.82 0.09 6.27
C LEU A 14 8.95 -0.62 7.62
N THR A 15 10.17 -0.70 8.15
CA THR A 15 10.43 -1.21 9.50
C THR A 15 9.87 -0.23 10.54
N GLN A 16 9.29 -0.78 11.61
CA GLN A 16 8.71 0.03 12.70
C GLN A 16 9.78 0.69 13.58
N GLU A 17 10.97 0.08 13.67
CA GLU A 17 12.06 0.56 14.53
C GLU A 17 12.80 1.77 13.95
N ASP A 18 13.11 1.74 12.64
CA ASP A 18 14.00 2.72 12.00
C ASP A 18 13.51 3.24 10.64
N GLY A 19 12.28 2.89 10.23
CA GLY A 19 11.65 3.45 9.02
C GLY A 19 12.35 3.05 7.72
N LYS A 20 13.16 1.99 7.71
CA LYS A 20 13.85 1.50 6.51
C LYS A 20 12.89 0.75 5.60
N LEU A 21 13.00 1.01 4.30
CA LEU A 21 12.27 0.29 3.27
C LEU A 21 12.99 -1.02 2.94
N ILE A 22 12.39 -2.16 3.30
CA ILE A 22 12.95 -3.49 3.10
C ILE A 22 12.07 -4.35 2.18
N PRO A 23 12.63 -5.30 1.41
CA PRO A 23 11.84 -6.30 0.70
C PRO A 23 11.03 -7.14 1.69
N TYR A 24 9.72 -7.23 1.47
CA TYR A 24 8.83 -8.08 2.26
C TYR A 24 8.52 -9.38 1.51
N GLU A 25 8.06 -9.29 0.27
CA GLU A 25 7.69 -10.47 -0.53
C GLU A 25 7.96 -10.26 -2.03
N LYS A 26 8.37 -11.31 -2.73
CA LYS A 26 8.60 -11.28 -4.19
C LYS A 26 7.39 -11.88 -4.92
N ILE A 27 6.55 -11.01 -5.48
CA ILE A 27 5.36 -11.42 -6.24
C ILE A 27 5.53 -11.08 -7.72
N ARG A 28 4.92 -11.84 -8.64
CA ARG A 28 5.09 -11.65 -10.09
C ARG A 28 4.11 -10.66 -10.73
N THR A 29 2.88 -10.57 -10.22
CA THR A 29 1.81 -9.78 -10.85
C THR A 29 1.24 -8.75 -9.90
N SER A 30 0.84 -7.59 -10.42
CA SER A 30 0.22 -6.52 -9.61
C SER A 30 -1.05 -7.01 -8.91
N LYS A 31 -1.90 -7.78 -9.62
CA LYS A 31 -3.12 -8.35 -9.03
C LYS A 31 -2.84 -9.18 -7.77
N ARG A 32 -1.82 -10.07 -7.82
CA ARG A 32 -1.43 -10.87 -6.65
C ARG A 32 -0.82 -10.01 -5.54
N ALA A 33 0.00 -9.02 -5.90
CA ALA A 33 0.60 -8.13 -4.91
C ALA A 33 -0.46 -7.32 -4.17
N ILE A 34 -1.47 -6.81 -4.87
CA ILE A 34 -2.57 -6.06 -4.28
C ILE A 34 -3.42 -6.97 -3.37
N SER A 35 -3.80 -8.16 -3.83
CA SER A 35 -4.51 -9.13 -2.98
C SER A 35 -3.73 -9.43 -1.69
N ARG A 36 -2.41 -9.63 -1.80
CA ARG A 36 -1.56 -9.89 -0.64
C ARG A 36 -1.46 -8.69 0.30
N ILE A 37 -1.35 -7.46 -0.22
CA ILE A 37 -1.37 -6.24 0.61
C ILE A 37 -2.68 -6.13 1.41
N LEU A 38 -3.82 -6.45 0.79
CA LEU A 38 -5.12 -6.42 1.47
C LEU A 38 -5.28 -7.53 2.51
N GLU A 39 -4.72 -8.71 2.29
CA GLU A 39 -4.65 -9.78 3.31
C GLU A 39 -3.84 -9.34 4.53
N ILE A 40 -2.63 -8.79 4.30
CA ILE A 40 -1.78 -8.27 5.39
C ILE A 40 -2.53 -7.16 6.15
N PHE A 41 -3.15 -6.23 5.43
CA PHE A 41 -3.96 -5.19 6.05
C PHE A 41 -5.11 -5.76 6.90
N LYS A 42 -5.83 -6.76 6.39
CA LYS A 42 -6.92 -7.41 7.13
C LYS A 42 -6.40 -8.08 8.40
N GLU A 43 -5.27 -8.75 8.34
CA GLU A 43 -4.65 -9.42 9.49
C GLU A 43 -4.17 -8.40 10.53
N GLU A 44 -3.44 -7.38 10.11
CA GLU A 44 -2.79 -6.42 11.02
C GLU A 44 -3.76 -5.44 11.68
N THR A 45 -4.93 -5.23 11.08
CA THR A 45 -5.98 -4.34 11.60
C THR A 45 -7.12 -5.08 12.30
N GLU A 46 -7.00 -6.39 12.51
CA GLU A 46 -8.01 -7.16 13.24
C GLU A 46 -8.20 -6.63 14.67
N GLY A 47 -9.45 -6.39 15.06
CA GLY A 47 -9.80 -5.91 16.40
C GLY A 47 -9.41 -4.46 16.72
N LYS A 48 -8.95 -3.68 15.74
CA LYS A 48 -8.52 -2.28 15.94
C LYS A 48 -9.32 -1.33 15.04
N VAL A 49 -9.26 -0.04 15.32
CA VAL A 49 -9.69 1.03 14.40
C VAL A 49 -8.46 1.78 13.93
N ALA A 50 -8.43 2.15 12.66
CA ALA A 50 -7.30 2.85 12.08
C ALA A 50 -7.74 3.85 11.02
N LYS A 51 -6.99 4.95 10.95
CA LYS A 51 -7.01 5.85 9.80
C LYS A 51 -6.06 5.33 8.73
N VAL A 52 -6.58 5.12 7.53
CA VAL A 52 -5.87 4.47 6.42
C VAL A 52 -5.52 5.49 5.33
N TYR A 53 -4.34 5.33 4.74
CA TYR A 53 -3.81 6.18 3.68
C TYR A 53 -3.44 5.31 2.47
N VAL A 54 -4.08 5.58 1.34
CA VAL A 54 -3.76 5.00 0.04
C VAL A 54 -2.91 6.01 -0.72
N ILE A 55 -1.63 5.69 -0.90
CA ILE A 55 -0.66 6.57 -1.54
C ILE A 55 -0.48 6.12 -3.00
N TYR A 56 -0.65 7.02 -3.97
CA TYR A 56 -0.71 6.62 -5.38
C TYR A 56 0.05 7.57 -6.31
N THR A 57 0.44 7.07 -7.49
CA THR A 57 1.13 7.84 -8.53
C THR A 57 0.25 8.05 -9.75
N ASN A 58 -0.23 9.28 -9.95
CA ASN A 58 -0.95 9.77 -11.14
C ASN A 58 -2.01 8.79 -11.71
N ASN A 59 -2.76 8.13 -10.83
CA ASN A 59 -3.80 7.17 -11.16
C ASN A 59 -4.85 7.15 -10.03
N GLU A 60 -5.71 8.17 -10.03
CA GLU A 60 -6.73 8.39 -9.01
C GLU A 60 -7.84 7.33 -9.06
N ASP A 61 -8.25 6.89 -10.24
CA ASP A 61 -9.25 5.83 -10.42
C ASP A 61 -8.83 4.53 -9.71
N PHE A 62 -7.55 4.15 -9.86
CA PHE A 62 -7.02 2.98 -9.16
C PHE A 62 -6.93 3.20 -7.65
N ALA A 63 -6.66 4.42 -7.19
CA ALA A 63 -6.65 4.75 -5.77
C ALA A 63 -8.06 4.64 -5.17
N GLU A 64 -9.09 5.09 -5.89
CA GLU A 64 -10.49 4.95 -5.48
C GLU A 64 -10.92 3.47 -5.47
N GLU A 65 -10.54 2.67 -6.48
CA GLU A 65 -10.75 1.20 -6.45
C GLU A 65 -10.15 0.58 -5.18
N MET A 66 -8.91 0.96 -4.84
CA MET A 66 -8.24 0.46 -3.64
C MET A 66 -8.96 0.87 -2.35
N LYS A 67 -9.46 2.10 -2.28
CA LYS A 67 -10.27 2.57 -1.15
C LYS A 67 -11.55 1.76 -1.00
N GLN A 68 -12.28 1.49 -2.09
CA GLN A 68 -13.49 0.66 -2.03
C GLN A 68 -13.18 -0.74 -1.49
N ARG A 69 -12.10 -1.37 -1.97
CA ARG A 69 -11.67 -2.69 -1.48
C ARG A 69 -11.24 -2.69 -0.01
N ILE A 70 -10.67 -1.59 0.49
CA ILE A 70 -10.36 -1.45 1.92
C ILE A 70 -11.64 -1.33 2.74
N LEU A 71 -12.62 -0.54 2.27
CA LEU A 71 -13.91 -0.36 2.93
C LEU A 71 -14.77 -1.62 2.91
N GLU A 72 -14.65 -2.48 1.89
CA GLU A 72 -15.26 -3.82 1.90
C GLU A 72 -14.74 -4.69 3.06
N ILE A 73 -13.46 -4.53 3.45
CA ILE A 73 -12.82 -5.29 4.53
C ILE A 73 -13.07 -4.63 5.90
N ARG A 74 -13.12 -3.30 5.94
CA ARG A 74 -13.30 -2.46 7.13
C ARG A 74 -14.25 -1.28 6.83
N PRO A 75 -15.58 -1.49 6.88
CA PRO A 75 -16.56 -0.48 6.46
C PRO A 75 -16.54 0.83 7.24
N ASN A 76 -16.05 0.81 8.48
CA ASN A 76 -16.10 1.95 9.40
C ASN A 76 -14.78 2.76 9.44
N TYR A 77 -13.78 2.41 8.63
CA TYR A 77 -12.49 3.09 8.67
C TYR A 77 -12.51 4.38 7.86
N GLU A 78 -11.78 5.39 8.32
CA GLU A 78 -11.45 6.56 7.49
C GLU A 78 -10.35 6.18 6.49
N VAL A 79 -10.60 6.36 5.19
CA VAL A 79 -9.61 6.09 4.14
C VAL A 79 -9.34 7.37 3.33
N GLN A 80 -8.10 7.83 3.37
CA GLN A 80 -7.62 9.00 2.64
C GLN A 80 -6.82 8.58 1.41
N LEU A 81 -7.10 9.23 0.28
CA LEU A 81 -6.30 9.11 -0.94
C LEU A 81 -5.24 10.21 -0.93
N VAL A 82 -3.97 9.82 -1.05
CA VAL A 82 -2.82 10.74 -0.95
C VAL A 82 -2.00 10.65 -2.23
N PRO A 83 -1.96 11.70 -3.07
CA PRO A 83 -1.06 11.75 -4.20
C PRO A 83 0.40 11.69 -3.73
N MET A 84 1.21 10.83 -4.35
CA MET A 84 2.63 10.72 -4.05
C MET A 84 3.37 11.99 -4.49
N THR A 85 4.23 12.51 -3.61
CA THR A 85 5.03 13.70 -3.93
C THR A 85 6.10 13.39 -4.99
N PRO A 86 6.53 14.37 -5.80
CA PRO A 86 7.52 14.14 -6.85
C PRO A 86 8.85 13.56 -6.35
N VAL A 87 9.30 13.94 -5.15
CA VAL A 87 10.56 13.45 -4.56
C VAL A 87 10.48 11.95 -4.30
N VAL A 88 9.41 11.47 -3.67
CA VAL A 88 9.21 10.04 -3.42
C VAL A 88 8.96 9.30 -4.73
N GLY A 89 8.16 9.89 -5.63
CA GLY A 89 7.83 9.34 -6.94
C GLY A 89 9.05 9.13 -7.84
N ALA A 90 10.07 10.00 -7.75
CA ALA A 90 11.32 9.85 -8.50
C ALA A 90 12.07 8.55 -8.16
N HIS A 91 11.96 8.07 -6.90
CA HIS A 91 12.57 6.82 -6.46
C HIS A 91 11.66 5.61 -6.64
N ALA A 92 10.38 5.76 -6.31
CA ALA A 92 9.39 4.68 -6.38
C ALA A 92 9.04 4.31 -7.84
N GLY A 93 9.00 5.31 -8.72
CA GLY A 93 8.62 5.18 -10.11
C GLY A 93 7.10 5.12 -10.35
N PRO A 94 6.67 5.31 -11.61
CA PRO A 94 5.26 5.33 -11.98
C PRO A 94 4.53 4.01 -11.70
N GLY A 95 3.27 4.11 -11.30
CA GLY A 95 2.40 2.96 -10.99
C GLY A 95 2.66 2.35 -9.61
N THR A 96 3.44 3.00 -8.76
CA THR A 96 3.60 2.60 -7.35
C THR A 96 2.34 2.94 -6.55
N LEU A 97 1.96 2.01 -5.69
CA LEU A 97 0.91 2.12 -4.69
C LEU A 97 1.52 1.88 -3.30
N GLY A 98 1.16 2.70 -2.33
CA GLY A 98 1.45 2.51 -0.92
C GLY A 98 0.16 2.37 -0.11
N LEU A 99 0.21 1.55 0.93
CA LEU A 99 -0.83 1.45 1.94
C LEU A 99 -0.19 1.67 3.31
N GLY A 100 -0.65 2.67 4.03
CA GLY A 100 -0.24 2.96 5.40
C GLY A 100 -1.46 3.17 6.28
N TYR A 101 -1.32 2.95 7.58
CA TYR A 101 -2.40 3.18 8.53
C TYR A 101 -1.83 3.55 9.90
N ILE A 102 -2.61 4.33 10.66
CA ILE A 102 -2.31 4.73 12.03
C ILE A 102 -3.49 4.24 12.87
N PHE A 103 -3.21 3.44 13.90
CA PHE A 103 -4.26 3.03 14.83
C PHE A 103 -4.76 4.24 15.60
N GLU A 104 -6.07 4.33 15.77
CA GLU A 104 -6.64 5.33 16.66
C GLU A 104 -6.34 4.90 18.09
N ASP A 105 -5.76 5.81 18.87
CA ASP A 105 -5.66 5.64 20.32
C ASP A 105 -7.09 5.72 20.89
N GLU A 106 -7.45 4.80 21.79
CA GLU A 106 -8.70 4.88 22.57
C GLU A 106 -8.79 6.17 23.40
#